data_AF-A0A7X8XA25-F1
#
_entry.id   AF-A0A7X8XA25-F1
#
_cell.length_a   1.000
_cell.length_b   1.000
_cell.length_c   1.000
_cell.angle_alpha   90.00
_cell.angle_beta   90.00
_cell.angle_gamma   90.00
#
_symmetry.space_group_name_H-M   'P 1'
#
loop_
_entity.id
_entity.type
_entity.pdbx_description
1 polymer ?
#
loop_
_entity_poly.entity_id
_entity_poly.type
_entity_poly.pdbx_seq_one_letter_code
_entity_poly.pdbx_strand_id
1 'polypeptide(L)'
;MRSNYLNVLATGHQDSVFKSVHRKKFTLIELLVVIAIIAILASMLIPSLQKARATAKRVGCLNNIRQLGMCILNYAMDHDDIIVPYIVSANSRENGGSVRHTNRGISAPVGANWLYLIRDYVGLGDVKVPSNNNYNYCQIDKKHITGILHCPAAGKFPYVINSA
;
A
#
# COMPACT_ATOMS: atom_id res chain seq x y z
N MET A 1 -51.80 41.30 9.67
CA MET A 1 -51.99 41.11 8.21
C MET A 1 -52.08 39.63 7.93
N ARG A 2 -53.29 39.13 7.71
CA ARG A 2 -53.58 37.76 7.26
C ARG A 2 -53.11 37.58 5.81
N SER A 3 -52.94 36.33 5.41
CA SER A 3 -53.40 35.75 4.13
C SER A 3 -52.32 35.17 3.20
N ASN A 4 -52.28 33.84 3.18
CA ASN A 4 -52.31 32.97 2.00
C ASN A 4 -51.13 32.91 1.02
N TYR A 5 -50.33 31.84 1.14
CA TYR A 5 -49.78 31.10 -0.01
C TYR A 5 -49.87 29.58 0.27
N LEU A 6 -51.10 29.08 0.27
CA LEU A 6 -51.41 27.68 0.03
C LEU A 6 -51.56 27.50 -1.49
N ASN A 7 -50.78 26.55 -2.04
CA ASN A 7 -51.04 25.76 -3.26
C ASN A 7 -51.38 26.48 -4.57
N VAL A 8 -50.41 26.52 -5.48
CA VAL A 8 -50.68 26.47 -6.93
C VAL A 8 -49.87 25.33 -7.57
N LEU A 9 -50.58 24.22 -7.75
CA LEU A 9 -50.62 23.34 -8.93
C LEU A 9 -49.28 22.84 -9.49
N ALA A 10 -48.89 21.59 -9.23
CA ALA A 10 -49.42 20.40 -9.91
C ALA A 10 -49.43 20.55 -11.44
N THR A 11 -48.41 19.99 -12.10
CA THR A 11 -48.48 19.21 -13.35
C THR A 11 -47.07 18.71 -13.72
N GLY A 12 -46.73 17.54 -13.17
CA GLY A 12 -45.61 16.71 -13.61
C GLY A 12 -46.09 15.29 -13.87
N HIS A 13 -47.22 15.18 -14.56
CA HIS A 13 -47.75 13.96 -15.16
C HIS A 13 -47.35 14.06 -16.64
N GLN A 14 -46.45 13.24 -17.17
CA GLN A 14 -46.69 12.07 -18.03
C GLN A 14 -45.35 11.84 -18.79
N ASP A 15 -44.77 10.67 -19.04
CA ASP A 15 -45.23 9.29 -19.01
C ASP A 15 -44.03 8.35 -18.83
N SER A 16 -44.08 7.47 -17.84
CA SER A 16 -43.30 6.24 -17.87
C SER A 16 -43.91 5.33 -18.93
N VAL A 17 -43.44 5.46 -20.18
CA VAL A 17 -43.64 4.46 -21.22
C VAL A 17 -42.85 3.20 -20.82
N PHE A 18 -43.32 2.49 -19.80
CA PHE A 18 -43.07 1.06 -19.66
C PHE A 18 -43.75 0.44 -20.87
N LYS A 19 -42.97 0.31 -21.97
CA LYS A 19 -43.30 -0.62 -23.05
C LYS A 19 -43.76 -1.90 -22.37
N SER A 20 -45.00 -2.30 -22.64
CA SER A 20 -45.52 -3.60 -22.24
C SER A 20 -44.66 -4.67 -22.93
N VAL A 21 -43.55 -5.03 -22.27
CA VAL A 21 -42.79 -6.22 -22.61
C VAL A 21 -43.78 -7.33 -22.37
N HIS A 22 -44.23 -7.97 -23.45
CA HIS A 22 -45.03 -9.18 -23.38
C HIS A 22 -44.41 -10.08 -22.30
N ARG A 23 -45.13 -10.22 -21.18
CA ARG A 23 -44.70 -11.03 -20.04
C ARG A 23 -44.74 -12.48 -20.53
N LYS A 24 -43.66 -12.93 -21.17
CA LYS A 24 -43.42 -14.36 -21.37
C LYS A 24 -43.50 -14.98 -20.00
N LYS A 25 -44.42 -15.92 -19.82
CA LYS A 25 -44.50 -16.71 -18.59
C LYS A 25 -43.20 -17.51 -18.51
N PHE A 26 -42.24 -17.00 -17.74
CA PHE A 26 -40.98 -17.68 -17.47
C PHE A 26 -41.33 -18.99 -16.78
N THR A 27 -40.95 -20.10 -17.38
CA THR A 27 -41.19 -21.39 -16.76
C THR A 27 -40.20 -21.57 -15.60
N LEU A 28 -40.64 -22.19 -14.51
CA LEU A 28 -39.78 -22.43 -13.34
C LEU A 28 -38.54 -23.27 -13.73
N ILE A 29 -38.70 -24.15 -14.73
CA ILE A 29 -37.63 -24.98 -15.29
C ILE A 29 -36.57 -24.17 -16.05
N GLU A 30 -36.94 -23.13 -16.80
CA GLU A 30 -35.97 -22.25 -17.46
C GLU A 30 -35.10 -21.50 -16.46
N LEU A 31 -35.67 -21.05 -15.33
CA LEU A 31 -34.88 -20.42 -14.28
C LEU A 31 -33.96 -21.44 -13.58
N LEU A 32 -34.48 -22.64 -13.32
CA LEU A 32 -33.78 -23.69 -12.58
C LEU A 32 -32.57 -24.24 -13.35
N VAL A 33 -32.68 -24.43 -14.67
CA VAL A 33 -31.55 -24.92 -15.48
C VAL A 33 -30.42 -23.87 -15.55
N VAL A 34 -30.76 -22.59 -15.59
CA VAL A 34 -29.76 -21.50 -15.67
C VAL A 34 -28.93 -21.42 -14.39
N ILE A 35 -29.56 -21.45 -13.22
CA ILE A 35 -28.83 -21.42 -11.95
C ILE A 35 -27.97 -22.68 -11.77
N ALA A 36 -28.42 -23.83 -12.27
CA ALA A 36 -27.66 -25.08 -12.23
C ALA A 36 -26.36 -24.97 -13.06
N ILE A 37 -26.45 -24.41 -14.27
CA ILE A 37 -25.28 -24.20 -15.13
C ILE A 37 -24.32 -23.17 -14.50
N ILE A 38 -24.83 -22.06 -13.96
CA ILE A 38 -24.00 -21.06 -13.26
C ILE A 38 -23.25 -21.69 -12.08
N ALA A 39 -23.91 -22.54 -11.28
CA ALA A 39 -23.29 -23.21 -10.15
C ALA A 39 -22.13 -24.13 -10.56
N ILE A 40 -22.29 -24.91 -11.64
CA ILE A 40 -21.24 -25.78 -12.18
C ILE A 40 -20.04 -24.94 -12.63
N LEU A 41 -20.28 -23.86 -13.40
CA LEU A 41 -19.22 -22.99 -13.88
C LEU A 41 -18.49 -22.28 -12.73
N ALA A 42 -19.23 -21.76 -11.75
CA ALA A 42 -18.67 -21.08 -10.58
C ALA A 42 -17.78 -22.02 -9.74
N SER A 43 -18.18 -23.29 -9.59
CA SER A 43 -17.42 -24.28 -8.80
C SER A 43 -16.01 -24.50 -9.35
N MET A 44 -15.81 -24.45 -10.68
CA MET A 44 -14.51 -24.57 -11.32
C MET A 44 -13.69 -23.27 -11.26
N LEU A 45 -14.36 -22.11 -11.20
CA LEU A 45 -13.72 -20.79 -11.22
C LEU A 45 -13.14 -20.36 -9.86
N ILE A 46 -13.80 -20.70 -8.74
CA ILE A 46 -13.37 -20.32 -7.39
C ILE A 46 -11.91 -20.72 -7.07
N PRO A 47 -11.48 -21.99 -7.24
CA PRO A 47 -10.11 -22.38 -6.91
C PRO A 47 -9.07 -21.72 -7.84
N SER A 48 -9.44 -21.47 -9.09
CA SER A 48 -8.59 -20.76 -10.06
C SER A 48 -8.40 -19.30 -9.67
N LEU A 49 -9.49 -18.62 -9.27
CA LEU A 49 -9.46 -17.22 -8.85
C LEU A 49 -8.65 -17.00 -7.57
N GLN A 50 -8.71 -17.93 -6.62
CA GLN A 50 -7.89 -17.88 -5.40
C GLN A 50 -6.39 -17.95 -5.72
N LYS A 51 -6.00 -18.87 -6.63
CA LYS A 51 -4.61 -18.97 -7.12
C LYS A 51 -4.19 -17.70 -7.85
N ALA A 52 -5.03 -17.18 -8.74
CA ALA A 52 -4.76 -15.94 -9.48
C ALA A 52 -4.56 -14.74 -8.54
N ARG A 53 -5.42 -14.58 -7.52
CA ARG A 53 -5.29 -13.52 -6.51
C ARG A 53 -4.00 -13.66 -5.69
N ALA A 54 -3.62 -14.88 -5.32
CA ALA A 54 -2.36 -15.11 -4.60
C ALA A 54 -1.14 -14.73 -5.47
N THR A 55 -1.16 -15.10 -6.75
CA THR A 55 -0.11 -14.71 -7.71
C THR A 55 -0.08 -13.20 -7.92
N ALA A 56 -1.23 -12.54 -8.08
CA ALA A 56 -1.31 -11.08 -8.21
C ALA A 56 -0.69 -10.35 -7.01
N LYS A 57 -0.96 -10.83 -5.78
CA LYS A 57 -0.32 -10.31 -4.57
C LYS A 57 1.20 -10.49 -4.59
N ARG A 58 1.70 -11.66 -5.04
CA ARG A 58 3.15 -11.91 -5.17
C ARG A 58 3.81 -10.98 -6.19
N VAL A 59 3.15 -10.75 -7.33
CA VAL A 59 3.62 -9.81 -8.36
C VAL A 59 3.71 -8.40 -7.79
N GLY A 60 2.75 -7.98 -6.97
CA GLY A 60 2.82 -6.71 -6.23
C GLY A 60 4.08 -6.61 -5.35
N CYS A 61 4.37 -7.65 -4.56
CA CYS A 61 5.59 -7.67 -3.74
C CYS A 61 6.87 -7.64 -4.58
N LEU A 62 6.91 -8.38 -5.68
CA LEU A 62 8.05 -8.41 -6.59
C LEU A 62 8.31 -7.03 -7.19
N ASN A 63 7.25 -6.31 -7.56
CA ASN A 63 7.36 -4.94 -8.06
C ASN A 63 7.91 -3.99 -6.99
N ASN A 64 7.48 -4.13 -5.75
CA ASN A 64 7.96 -3.33 -4.63
C ASN A 64 9.45 -3.59 -4.34
N ILE A 65 9.88 -4.86 -4.37
CA ILE A 65 11.31 -5.24 -4.23
C ILE A 65 12.14 -4.66 -5.37
N ARG A 66 11.64 -4.69 -6.61
CA ARG A 66 12.33 -4.07 -7.75
C ARG A 66 12.51 -2.57 -7.54
N GLN A 67 11.47 -1.87 -7.10
CA GLN A 67 11.58 -0.45 -6.77
C GLN A 67 12.60 -0.20 -5.65
N LEU A 68 12.66 -1.05 -4.61
CA LEU A 68 13.69 -0.93 -3.56
C LEU A 68 15.10 -1.13 -4.12
N GLY A 69 15.27 -2.09 -5.02
CA GLY A 69 16.53 -2.29 -5.74
C GLY A 69 16.96 -1.05 -6.51
N MET A 70 16.02 -0.39 -7.19
CA MET A 70 16.29 0.89 -7.87
C MET A 70 16.69 1.99 -6.88
N CYS A 71 16.05 2.08 -5.70
CA CYS A 71 16.45 3.04 -4.66
C CYS A 71 17.89 2.82 -4.17
N ILE A 72 18.30 1.56 -3.98
CA ILE A 72 19.67 1.22 -3.56
C ILE A 72 20.68 1.55 -4.68
N LEU A 73 20.33 1.29 -5.94
CA LEU A 73 21.18 1.66 -7.07
C LEU A 73 21.33 3.18 -7.19
N ASN A 74 20.24 3.93 -7.02
CA ASN A 74 20.28 5.39 -7.02
C ASN A 74 21.18 5.92 -5.89
N TYR A 75 21.10 5.33 -4.69
CA TYR A 75 22.01 5.65 -3.59
C TYR A 75 23.48 5.42 -3.99
N ALA A 76 23.80 4.28 -4.60
CA ALA A 76 25.18 3.99 -5.01
C ALA A 76 25.69 5.02 -6.04
N MET A 77 24.85 5.40 -7.01
CA MET A 77 25.21 6.42 -8.01
C MET A 77 25.53 7.78 -7.38
N ASP A 78 24.81 8.17 -6.33
CA ASP A 78 25.03 9.45 -5.64
C ASP A 78 26.20 9.41 -4.64
N HIS A 79 26.71 8.22 -4.33
CA HIS A 79 27.76 7.99 -3.33
C HIS A 79 28.94 7.19 -3.91
N ASP A 80 29.48 7.59 -5.06
CA ASP A 80 30.71 7.03 -5.65
C ASP A 80 30.70 5.49 -5.79
N ASP A 81 29.57 4.92 -6.25
CA ASP A 81 29.32 3.48 -6.38
C ASP A 81 29.42 2.68 -5.07
N ILE A 82 29.29 3.36 -3.93
CA ILE A 82 29.31 2.72 -2.62
C ILE A 82 27.92 2.15 -2.32
N ILE A 83 27.87 0.82 -2.24
CA ILE A 83 26.68 0.14 -1.76
C ILE A 83 26.41 0.43 -0.28
N VAL A 84 25.13 0.41 0.09
CA VAL A 84 24.66 0.64 1.46
C VAL A 84 25.41 -0.27 2.46
N PRO A 85 26.14 0.29 3.43
CA PRO A 85 26.84 -0.50 4.44
C PRO A 85 25.84 -1.20 5.38
N TYR A 86 26.17 -2.44 5.78
CA TYR A 86 25.38 -3.22 6.74
C TYR A 86 25.30 -2.55 8.11
N ILE A 87 26.43 -2.01 8.59
CA ILE A 87 26.51 -1.24 9.83
C ILE A 87 27.50 -0.09 9.70
N VAL A 88 27.18 0.98 10.42
CA VAL A 88 27.97 2.22 10.49
C VAL A 88 28.59 2.29 11.90
N SER A 89 29.86 1.91 12.06
CA SER A 89 30.61 1.95 13.34
C SER A 89 31.27 3.32 13.68
N ALA A 90 31.09 3.86 14.89
CA ALA A 90 31.58 5.20 15.26
C ALA A 90 33.10 5.36 15.26
N ASN A 91 33.59 6.54 14.85
CA ASN A 91 34.91 7.05 15.24
C ASN A 91 34.87 8.52 15.76
N SER A 92 33.72 9.21 15.71
CA SER A 92 33.61 10.63 16.07
C SER A 92 32.32 10.94 16.85
N ARG A 93 32.37 11.93 17.75
CA ARG A 93 31.20 12.49 18.46
C ARG A 93 30.95 13.91 17.94
N GLU A 94 29.76 14.17 17.39
CA GLU A 94 29.35 15.50 16.94
C GLU A 94 27.98 15.85 17.54
N ASN A 95 27.85 17.04 18.14
CA ASN A 95 26.59 17.60 18.66
C ASN A 95 25.74 16.67 19.54
N GLY A 96 26.37 16.02 20.53
CA GLY A 96 25.65 15.15 21.48
C GLY A 96 25.21 13.79 20.91
N GLY A 97 25.51 13.50 19.65
CA GLY A 97 25.30 12.20 18.99
C GLY A 97 26.63 11.57 18.56
N SER A 98 26.63 10.25 18.38
CA SER A 98 27.76 9.55 17.78
C SER A 98 27.52 9.53 16.26
N VAL A 99 28.35 10.21 15.48
CA VAL A 99 28.28 10.25 14.01
C VAL A 99 29.53 9.59 13.43
N ARG A 100 29.38 8.68 12.47
CA ARG A 100 30.52 8.08 11.76
C ARG A 100 30.74 8.81 10.46
N HIS A 101 32.00 9.19 10.25
CA HIS A 101 32.53 9.59 8.97
C HIS A 101 33.35 8.41 8.46
N THR A 102 32.98 7.83 7.32
CA THR A 102 33.84 6.86 6.66
C THR A 102 34.88 7.60 5.82
N ASN A 103 36.03 6.98 5.55
CA ASN A 103 37.01 7.49 4.57
C ASN A 103 36.46 7.53 3.13
N ARG A 104 35.18 7.21 2.95
CA ARG A 104 34.46 7.20 1.68
C ARG A 104 33.31 8.24 1.66
N GLY A 105 33.35 9.24 2.53
CA GLY A 105 32.40 10.38 2.49
C GLY A 105 31.00 10.11 3.06
N ILE A 106 30.75 8.96 3.68
CA ILE A 106 29.45 8.67 4.31
C ILE A 106 29.44 9.28 5.71
N SER A 107 28.49 10.20 5.97
CA SER A 107 28.17 10.71 7.31
C SER A 107 26.79 10.21 7.74
N ALA A 108 26.76 9.41 8.81
CA ALA A 108 25.51 8.87 9.36
C ALA A 108 25.63 8.64 10.88
N PRO A 109 24.51 8.71 11.62
CA PRO A 109 24.50 8.34 13.03
C PRO A 109 24.93 6.87 13.20
N VAL A 110 25.67 6.62 14.27
CA VAL A 110 26.27 5.31 14.54
C VAL A 110 25.18 4.27 14.74
N GLY A 111 25.28 3.09 14.14
CA GLY A 111 24.20 2.10 14.23
C GLY A 111 22.99 2.38 13.34
N ALA A 112 23.04 3.40 12.47
CA ALA A 112 22.11 3.50 11.36
C ALA A 112 22.14 2.23 10.50
N ASN A 113 20.95 1.72 10.18
CA ASN A 113 20.76 0.60 9.26
C ASN A 113 20.68 1.07 7.80
N TRP A 114 20.86 0.18 6.83
CA TRP A 114 20.80 0.46 5.39
C TRP A 114 19.54 1.24 4.99
N LEU A 115 18.39 0.95 5.62
CA LEU A 115 17.12 1.63 5.35
C LEU A 115 17.15 3.13 5.69
N TYR A 116 17.96 3.55 6.68
CA TYR A 116 18.11 4.96 7.04
C TYR A 116 18.92 5.74 6.00
N LEU A 117 19.88 5.08 5.34
CA LEU A 117 20.73 5.70 4.33
C LEU A 117 19.97 5.94 3.03
N ILE A 118 19.03 5.06 2.70
CA ILE A 118 18.21 5.21 1.50
C ILE A 118 16.91 5.99 1.75
N ARG A 119 16.74 6.62 2.92
CA ARG A 119 15.44 7.17 3.36
C ARG A 119 14.85 8.15 2.35
N ASP A 120 15.69 8.98 1.74
CA ASP A 120 15.23 10.00 0.80
C ASP A 120 14.80 9.38 -0.54
N TYR A 121 15.38 8.23 -0.91
CA TYR A 121 15.02 7.48 -2.11
C TYR A 121 13.75 6.65 -1.95
N VAL A 122 13.38 6.28 -0.72
CA VAL A 122 12.16 5.51 -0.41
C VAL A 122 11.02 6.37 0.13
N GLY A 123 11.19 7.70 0.20
CA GLY A 123 10.15 8.63 0.69
C GLY A 123 9.99 8.67 2.21
N LEU A 124 11.06 8.35 2.96
CA LEU A 124 11.15 8.37 4.42
C LEU A 124 11.94 9.59 4.97
N GLY A 125 12.02 10.68 4.21
CA GLY A 125 12.83 11.86 4.57
C GLY A 125 12.39 12.58 5.86
N ASP A 126 11.11 12.43 6.26
CA ASP A 126 10.55 13.03 7.48
C ASP A 126 10.75 12.18 8.74
N VAL A 127 11.30 10.97 8.61
CA VAL A 127 11.50 10.06 9.75
C VAL A 127 12.70 10.54 10.58
N LYS A 128 12.41 10.96 11.82
CA LYS A 128 13.43 11.44 12.78
C LYS A 128 14.10 10.28 13.49
N VAL A 129 15.43 10.36 13.66
CA VAL A 129 16.17 9.44 14.53
C VAL A 129 15.90 9.75 16.01
N PRO A 130 15.72 8.73 16.86
CA PRO A 130 15.54 8.94 18.29
C PRO A 130 16.85 9.47 18.91
N SER A 131 16.72 10.49 19.77
CA SER A 131 17.85 11.16 20.44
C SER A 131 18.54 10.33 21.53
N ASN A 132 18.09 9.08 21.76
CA ASN A 132 18.50 8.26 22.90
C ASN A 132 19.70 7.33 22.60
N ASN A 133 20.53 7.64 21.59
CA ASN A 133 21.63 6.80 21.11
C ASN A 133 21.23 5.34 20.76
N ASN A 134 19.93 5.01 20.68
CA ASN A 134 19.44 3.71 20.27
C ASN A 134 19.07 3.76 18.79
N TYR A 135 20.10 3.66 17.96
CA TYR A 135 19.97 3.71 16.50
C TYR A 135 19.54 2.37 15.89
N ASN A 136 19.34 1.34 16.72
CA ASN A 136 19.03 -0.01 16.27
C ASN A 136 17.67 -0.13 15.56
N TYR A 137 16.79 0.88 15.67
CA TYR A 137 15.50 0.89 15.00
C TYR A 137 15.12 2.32 14.65
N CYS A 138 15.04 2.62 13.36
CA CYS A 138 14.25 3.76 12.90
C CYS A 138 12.80 3.45 13.31
N GLN A 139 12.22 4.23 14.23
CA GLN A 139 10.80 4.09 14.58
C GLN A 139 9.99 4.64 13.41
N ILE A 140 9.72 3.77 12.43
CA ILE A 140 8.90 4.09 11.27
C ILE A 140 7.44 4.09 11.71
N ASP A 141 6.80 5.24 11.67
CA ASP A 141 5.37 5.36 11.90
C ASP A 141 4.58 4.51 10.88
N LYS A 142 3.43 3.97 11.27
CA LYS A 142 2.57 3.11 10.44
C LYS A 142 2.22 3.75 9.10
N LYS A 143 2.16 5.09 9.03
CA LYS A 143 1.99 5.86 7.80
C LYS A 143 2.98 5.45 6.71
N HIS A 144 4.23 5.24 7.09
CA HIS A 144 5.36 5.03 6.20
C HIS A 144 5.68 3.56 5.92
N ILE A 145 5.07 2.62 6.66
CA ILE A 145 5.15 1.17 6.39
C ILE A 145 4.22 0.76 5.23
N THR A 146 3.56 1.72 4.59
CA THR A 146 2.69 1.50 3.43
C THR A 146 3.46 1.68 2.12
N GLY A 147 2.99 1.06 1.03
CA GLY A 147 3.63 1.18 -0.28
C GLY A 147 4.79 0.22 -0.51
N ILE A 148 5.98 0.76 -0.84
CA ILE A 148 7.15 -0.01 -1.30
C ILE A 148 7.73 -0.96 -0.23
N LEU A 149 7.55 -0.64 1.05
CA LEU A 149 7.97 -1.47 2.18
C LEU A 149 6.91 -2.51 2.57
N HIS A 150 5.73 -2.46 1.96
CA HIS A 150 4.65 -3.40 2.21
C HIS A 150 4.59 -4.48 1.13
N CYS A 151 4.49 -5.74 1.55
CA CYS A 151 4.20 -6.85 0.64
C CYS A 151 2.76 -7.33 0.86
N PRO A 152 1.84 -7.16 -0.11
CA PRO A 152 0.45 -7.61 0.02
C PRO A 152 0.28 -9.15 0.07
N ALA A 153 1.34 -9.90 -0.22
CA ALA A 153 1.39 -11.36 -0.03
C ALA A 153 1.91 -11.76 1.36
N ALA A 154 2.50 -10.83 2.14
CA ALA A 154 2.96 -11.11 3.49
C ALA A 154 1.77 -11.11 4.45
N GLY A 155 1.62 -12.17 5.24
CA GLY A 155 0.53 -12.30 6.22
C GLY A 155 0.67 -11.40 7.46
N LYS A 156 1.84 -10.77 7.67
CA LYS A 156 2.14 -9.84 8.78
C LYS A 156 3.08 -8.73 8.29
N PHE A 157 2.96 -7.54 8.85
CA PHE A 157 3.94 -6.46 8.64
C PHE A 157 5.25 -6.80 9.36
N PRO A 158 6.41 -6.71 8.68
CA PRO A 158 7.69 -6.76 9.37
C PRO A 158 7.88 -5.43 10.11
N TYR A 159 7.87 -5.49 11.45
CA TYR A 159 8.19 -4.37 12.35
C TYR A 159 7.15 -3.24 12.44
N VAL A 160 6.00 -3.51 13.06
CA VAL A 160 5.23 -2.46 13.74
C VAL A 160 5.75 -2.36 15.17
N ILE A 161 6.73 -1.50 15.43
CA ILE A 161 7.14 -1.17 16.79
C ILE A 161 6.22 -0.08 17.34
N ASN A 162 5.27 -0.50 18.17
CA ASN A 162 4.44 0.32 19.06
C ASN A 162 3.79 1.56 18.44
N SER A 163 2.50 1.45 18.10
CA SER A 163 1.60 2.59 18.22
C SER A 163 1.26 2.80 19.69
N ALA A 164 1.89 3.79 20.30
CA ALA A 164 1.35 4.53 21.43
C ALA A 164 1.08 5.96 20.94
#